data_AF-A0A7K3HJS8-F1
#
_entry.id   AF-A0A7K3HJS8-F1
#
_cell.length_a   1.000
_cell.length_b   1.000
_cell.length_c   1.000
_cell.angle_alpha   90.00
_cell.angle_beta   90.00
_cell.angle_gamma   90.00
#
_symmetry.space_group_name_H-M   'P 1'
#
loop_
_entity.id
_entity.type
_entity.pdbx_description
1 polymer ?
#
loop_
_entity_poly.entity_id
_entity_poly.type
_entity_poly.pdbx_seq_one_letter_code
_entity_poly.pdbx_strand_id
1 'polypeptide(L)'
;LLGGRWTLLVVAAGFAVPLFLGGGHGPLLPGWLWTLLKTAAVLAVLLAVRRALPAVRMERYTEFAWTVLVPLTLLQALAVAVVVLNR
;
A
#
# COMPACT_ATOMS: atom_id res chain seq x y z
N LEU A 1 5.54 2.75 -23.31
CA LEU A 1 5.21 3.66 -22.17
C LEU A 1 4.07 3.14 -21.29
N LEU A 2 2.97 2.61 -21.85
CA LEU A 2 1.85 2.08 -21.04
C LEU A 2 2.24 0.85 -20.19
N GLY A 3 2.99 -0.10 -20.76
CA GLY A 3 3.46 -1.29 -20.05
C GLY A 3 4.13 -0.95 -18.72
N GLY A 4 5.15 -0.08 -18.74
CA GLY A 4 5.90 0.32 -17.55
C GLY A 4 5.05 0.90 -16.42
N ARG A 5 4.02 1.72 -16.73
CA ARG A 5 3.11 2.27 -15.71
C ARG A 5 2.32 1.16 -15.01
N TRP A 6 1.83 0.19 -15.78
CA TRP A 6 1.11 -0.95 -15.21
C TRP A 6 2.04 -1.87 -14.42
N THR A 7 3.28 -2.08 -14.89
CA THR A 7 4.27 -2.84 -14.14
C THR A 7 4.57 -2.20 -12.80
N LEU A 8 4.73 -0.86 -12.74
CA LEU A 8 4.95 -0.14 -11.48
C LEU A 8 3.77 -0.30 -10.51
N LEU A 9 2.53 -0.28 -11.01
CA LEU A 9 1.33 -0.53 -10.18
C LEU A 9 1.32 -1.95 -9.61
N VAL A 10 1.63 -2.95 -10.43
CA VAL A 10 1.69 -4.36 -10.01
C VAL A 10 2.82 -4.58 -9.00
N VAL A 11 3.99 -4.01 -9.25
CA VAL A 11 5.14 -4.09 -8.35
C VAL A 11 4.82 -3.46 -7.00
N ALA A 12 4.27 -2.24 -6.98
CA ALA A 12 3.88 -1.57 -5.73
C ALA A 12 2.85 -2.38 -4.92
N ALA A 13 1.83 -2.94 -5.59
CA ALA A 13 0.84 -3.80 -4.94
C ALA A 13 1.48 -5.10 -4.42
N GLY A 14 2.41 -5.69 -5.16
CA GLY A 14 3.14 -6.89 -4.74
C GLY A 14 4.00 -6.65 -3.50
N PHE A 15 4.65 -5.49 -3.40
CA PHE A 15 5.43 -5.10 -2.22
C PHE A 15 4.56 -4.84 -0.98
N ALA A 16 3.33 -4.36 -1.15
CA ALA A 16 2.43 -4.13 -0.02
C ALA A 16 2.14 -5.41 0.78
N VAL A 17 2.08 -6.57 0.11
CA VAL A 17 1.71 -7.84 0.73
C VAL A 17 2.71 -8.33 1.80
N PRO A 18 4.01 -8.51 1.52
CA PRO A 18 4.97 -8.90 2.55
C PRO A 18 5.22 -7.79 3.58
N LEU A 19 5.16 -6.52 3.17
CA LEU A 19 5.47 -5.40 4.08
C LEU A 19 4.37 -5.13 5.11
N PHE A 20 3.10 -5.32 4.74
CA PHE A 20 1.97 -4.92 5.60
C PHE A 20 0.93 -6.02 5.83
N LEU A 21 0.76 -6.98 4.92
CA LEU A 21 -0.30 -8.02 5.00
C LEU A 21 0.22 -9.41 5.43
N GLY A 22 1.44 -9.49 5.95
CA GLY A 22 2.04 -10.74 6.42
C GLY A 22 2.40 -11.73 5.30
N GLY A 23 2.68 -11.25 4.09
CA GLY A 23 3.23 -12.07 3.02
C GLY A 23 2.37 -13.29 2.65
N GLY A 24 3.02 -14.45 2.55
CA GLY A 24 2.39 -15.73 2.21
C GLY A 24 1.64 -16.42 3.35
N HIS A 25 1.54 -15.82 4.54
CA HIS A 25 0.81 -16.43 5.64
C HIS A 25 -0.70 -16.49 5.33
N GLY A 26 -1.25 -17.71 5.31
CA GLY A 26 -2.68 -17.96 5.23
C GLY A 26 -3.03 -19.43 5.52
N PRO A 27 -4.30 -19.73 5.84
CA PRO A 27 -4.66 -20.97 6.54
C PRO A 27 -4.77 -22.23 5.67
N LEU A 28 -4.96 -22.12 4.35
CA LEU A 28 -5.39 -23.23 3.48
C LEU A 28 -4.51 -23.51 2.24
N LEU A 29 -3.77 -22.50 1.76
CA LEU A 29 -3.06 -22.57 0.48
C LEU A 29 -1.55 -22.44 0.68
N PRO A 30 -0.71 -22.91 -0.26
CA PRO A 30 0.72 -22.67 -0.25
C PRO A 30 1.03 -21.17 -0.22
N GLY A 31 2.11 -20.78 0.47
CA GLY A 31 2.38 -19.37 0.75
C GLY A 31 2.55 -18.48 -0.50
N TRP A 32 3.10 -19.02 -1.59
CA TRP A 32 3.24 -18.27 -2.85
C TRP A 32 1.88 -17.89 -3.45
N LEU A 33 0.89 -18.78 -3.35
CA LEU A 33 -0.45 -18.55 -3.89
C LEU A 33 -1.20 -17.50 -3.05
N TRP A 34 -1.00 -17.51 -1.74
CA TRP A 34 -1.52 -16.46 -0.86
C TRP A 34 -0.94 -15.09 -1.15
N THR A 35 0.36 -15.02 -1.43
CA THR A 35 1.00 -13.76 -1.83
C THR A 35 0.38 -13.23 -3.13
N LEU A 36 0.15 -14.09 -4.13
CA LEU A 36 -0.51 -13.70 -5.38
C LEU A 36 -1.95 -13.25 -5.18
N LEU A 37 -2.73 -13.99 -4.37
CA LEU A 37 -4.12 -13.64 -4.06
C LEU A 37 -4.23 -12.28 -3.35
N LYS A 38 -3.41 -12.05 -2.32
CA LYS A 38 -3.37 -10.75 -1.63
C LYS A 38 -2.92 -9.64 -2.57
N THR A 39 -1.96 -9.90 -3.46
CA THR A 39 -1.50 -8.90 -4.45
C THR A 39 -2.64 -8.54 -5.41
N ALA A 40 -3.37 -9.54 -5.91
CA ALA A 40 -4.54 -9.33 -6.76
C ALA A 40 -5.65 -8.55 -6.03
N ALA A 41 -5.88 -8.85 -4.75
CA ALA A 41 -6.83 -8.10 -3.92
C ALA A 41 -6.42 -6.64 -3.74
N VAL A 42 -5.15 -6.36 -3.42
CA VAL A 42 -4.62 -4.98 -3.32
C VAL A 42 -4.76 -4.25 -4.66
N LEU A 43 -4.44 -4.91 -5.78
CA LEU A 43 -4.65 -4.34 -7.11
C LEU A 43 -6.12 -4.02 -7.38
N ALA A 44 -7.02 -4.93 -7.05
CA ALA A 44 -8.46 -4.72 -7.22
C ALA A 44 -8.93 -3.48 -6.43
N VAL A 45 -8.46 -3.32 -5.19
CA VAL A 45 -8.76 -2.14 -4.35
C VAL A 45 -8.19 -0.87 -4.99
N LEU A 46 -6.91 -0.86 -5.41
CA LEU A 46 -6.30 0.32 -6.04
C LEU A 46 -7.03 0.73 -7.32
N LEU A 47 -7.45 -0.24 -8.13
CA LEU A 47 -8.22 0.00 -9.35
C LEU A 47 -9.65 0.47 -9.04
N ALA A 48 -10.30 -0.06 -8.01
CA ALA A 48 -11.60 0.39 -7.54
C ALA A 48 -11.55 1.84 -7.05
N VAL A 49 -10.55 2.18 -6.21
CA VAL A 49 -10.31 3.55 -5.72
C VAL A 49 -10.03 4.50 -6.89
N ARG A 50 -9.19 4.10 -7.85
CA ARG A 50 -8.93 4.88 -9.06
C ARG A 50 -10.20 5.17 -9.88
N ARG A 51 -11.17 4.25 -9.87
CA ARG A 51 -12.46 4.43 -10.56
C ARG A 51 -13.44 5.27 -9.75
N ALA A 52 -13.40 5.18 -8.43
CA ALA A 52 -14.32 5.88 -7.53
C ALA A 52 -13.95 7.35 -7.30
N LEU A 53 -12.65 7.68 -7.32
CA LEU A 53 -12.18 9.04 -7.07
C LEU A 53 -12.04 9.83 -8.38
N PRO A 54 -12.58 11.06 -8.46
CA PRO A 54 -12.30 11.94 -9.59
C PRO A 54 -10.81 12.29 -9.62
N ALA A 55 -10.26 12.55 -10.81
CA ALA A 55 -8.87 12.93 -10.95
C ALA A 55 -8.59 14.23 -10.18
N VAL A 56 -7.80 14.12 -9.11
CA VAL A 56 -7.38 15.27 -8.30
C VAL A 56 -6.18 15.94 -8.96
N ARG A 57 -6.17 17.28 -8.98
CA ARG A 57 -5.03 18.05 -9.48
C ARG A 57 -3.78 17.71 -8.67
N MET A 58 -2.65 17.49 -9.37
CA MET A 58 -1.39 17.08 -8.75
C MET A 58 -0.96 18.03 -7.63
N GLU A 59 -1.12 19.34 -7.81
CA GLU A 59 -0.83 20.36 -6.78
C GLU A 59 -1.57 20.08 -5.46
N ARG A 60 -2.88 19.81 -5.55
CA ARG A 60 -3.75 19.56 -4.39
C ARG A 60 -3.43 18.23 -3.73
N TYR A 61 -3.06 17.23 -4.54
CA TYR A 61 -2.59 15.94 -4.04
C TYR A 61 -1.26 16.08 -3.30
N THR A 62 -0.31 16.83 -3.84
CA THR A 62 0.99 17.09 -3.21
C THR A 62 0.81 17.86 -1.90
N GLU A 63 -0.03 18.90 -1.88
CA GLU A 63 -0.37 19.62 -0.65
C GLU A 63 -0.93 18.67 0.41
N PHE A 64 -1.94 17.87 0.06
CA PHE A 64 -2.50 16.87 0.98
C PHE A 64 -1.45 15.84 1.45
N ALA A 65 -0.60 15.35 0.55
CA ALA A 65 0.43 14.39 0.89
C ALA A 65 1.44 14.96 1.89
N TRP A 66 1.86 16.21 1.71
CA TRP A 66 2.84 16.85 2.58
C TRP A 66 2.25 17.37 3.89
N THR A 67 1.03 17.88 3.88
CA THR A 67 0.42 18.48 5.07
C THR A 67 -0.28 17.44 5.95
N VAL A 68 -0.72 16.31 5.38
CA VAL A 68 -1.48 15.28 6.12
C VAL A 68 -0.75 13.94 6.13
N LEU A 69 -0.42 13.37 4.97
CA LEU A 69 0.11 11.99 4.91
C LEU A 69 1.50 11.86 5.53
N VAL A 70 2.42 12.77 5.22
CA VAL A 70 3.80 12.73 5.75
C VAL A 70 3.84 12.92 7.27
N PRO A 71 3.15 13.90 7.88
CA PRO A 71 3.10 14.00 9.33
C PRO A 71 2.47 12.78 9.99
N LEU A 72 1.42 12.21 9.38
CA LEU A 72 0.74 11.04 9.92
C LEU A 72 1.64 9.80 9.92
N THR A 73 2.44 9.57 8.87
CA THR A 73 3.39 8.45 8.84
C THR A 73 4.52 8.62 9.85
N LEU A 74 5.01 9.85 10.06
CA LEU A 74 5.99 10.16 11.10
C LEU A 74 5.45 9.90 12.50
N LEU A 75 4.20 10.32 12.78
CA LEU A 75 3.54 10.06 14.05
C LEU A 75 3.33 8.56 14.29
N GLN A 76 2.92 7.82 13.26
CA GLN A 76 2.74 6.37 13.34
C GLN A 76 4.06 5.65 13.61
N ALA A 77 5.15 6.04 12.94
CA ALA A 77 6.48 5.50 13.19
C ALA A 77 6.98 5.83 14.60
N LEU A 78 6.79 7.08 15.07
CA LEU A 78 7.15 7.49 16.42
C LEU A 78 6.37 6.69 17.48
N ALA A 79 5.07 6.49 17.29
CA ALA A 79 4.25 5.71 18.20
C ALA A 79 4.77 4.27 18.33
N VAL A 80 5.10 3.62 17.21
CA VAL A 80 5.71 2.28 17.23
C VAL A 80 7.06 2.30 17.96
N ALA A 81 7.92 3.29 17.70
CA ALA A 81 9.22 3.41 18.36
C ALA A 81 9.10 3.55 19.89
N VAL A 82 8.17 4.39 20.37
CA VAL A 82 7.92 4.57 21.81
C VAL A 82 7.40 3.28 22.45
N VAL A 83 6.45 2.60 21.80
CA VAL A 83 5.90 1.32 22.31
C VAL A 83 6.99 0.25 22.42
N VAL A 84 7.90 0.18 21.45
CA VAL A 84 9.01 -0.78 21.46
C VAL A 84 10.03 -0.42 22.53
N LEU A 85 10.35 0.85 22.74
CA LEU A 85 11.29 1.29 23.78
C LEU A 85 10.76 1.07 25.21
N ASN A 86 9.44 1.13 25.39
CA ASN A 86 8.78 0.95 26.68
C ASN A 86 8.45 -0.53 27.01
N ARG A 87 8.78 -1.47 26.12
CA ARG A 87 8.67 -2.91 26.36
C ARG A 87 10.04 -3.47 26.73
#